data_AF-A0A8H6XLK0-F1
#
_entry.id   AF-A0A8H6XLK0-F1
#
_cell.length_a   1.000
_cell.length_b   1.000
_cell.length_c   1.000
_cell.angle_alpha   90.00
_cell.angle_beta   90.00
_cell.angle_gamma   90.00
#
_symmetry.space_group_name_H-M   'P 1'
#
loop_
_entity.id
_entity.type
_entity.pdbx_description
1 polymer ?
#
loop_
_entity_poly.entity_id
_entity_poly.type
_entity_poly.pdbx_seq_one_letter_code
_entity_poly.pdbx_strand_id
1 'polypeptide(L)'
;MGAAIDTSSAHTYGSALNSFIEFCRLHHFPIDPTAEILSFYVVFISNLISHIYVTFAAVCWSPAPFKDVNDCEVRLYVENIRYLEITFGAQSPPLPPSPSHDDLLFLSQLLTGFRALLRLGELTTPDNPKLRNPRKYTKRTSASAGTTSYEYWLPAHKADTLFEGNRVIVTDADALLHFHSYLKSRDQLHPLNPYLWLRANGHVPTRAWFIKRLRHLFPQR
;
A
#
# COMPACT_ATOMS: atom_id res chain seq x y z
N MET A 1 27.92 -7.34 8.77
CA MET A 1 27.78 -6.11 7.96
C MET A 1 26.44 -5.48 8.31
N GLY A 2 26.43 -4.25 8.83
CA GLY A 2 25.27 -3.66 9.50
C GLY A 2 24.06 -3.46 8.58
N ALA A 3 22.88 -3.86 9.07
CA ALA A 3 21.61 -3.65 8.38
C ALA A 3 21.26 -2.15 8.38
N ALA A 4 21.69 -1.45 7.33
CA ALA A 4 21.33 -0.06 7.14
C ALA A 4 19.82 0.05 6.86
N ILE A 5 19.12 0.81 7.69
CA ILE A 5 17.70 1.13 7.51
C ILE A 5 17.53 1.82 6.15
N ASP A 6 16.73 1.23 5.26
CA ASP A 6 16.48 1.80 3.94
C ASP A 6 15.88 3.21 4.05
N THR A 7 16.33 4.14 3.21
CA THR A 7 16.04 5.58 3.30
C THR A 7 14.55 5.91 3.30
N SER A 8 13.72 5.13 2.58
CA SER A 8 12.27 5.29 2.62
C SER A 8 11.69 4.99 4.00
N SER A 9 12.28 4.02 4.70
CA SER A 9 11.91 3.64 6.08
C SER A 9 12.29 4.72 7.05
N ALA A 10 13.54 5.19 7.00
CA ALA A 10 14.00 6.26 7.86
C ALA A 10 13.12 7.52 7.71
N HIS A 11 12.72 7.86 6.48
CA HIS A 11 11.79 8.96 6.22
C HIS A 11 10.38 8.72 6.79
N THR A 12 9.80 7.53 6.60
CA THR A 12 8.48 7.20 7.17
C THR A 12 8.51 7.21 8.70
N TYR A 13 9.57 6.65 9.32
CA TYR A 13 9.76 6.65 10.78
C TYR A 13 9.89 8.08 11.33
N GLY A 14 10.70 8.92 10.68
CA GLY A 14 10.83 10.34 11.07
C GLY A 14 9.53 11.14 10.91
N SER A 15 8.77 10.90 9.83
CA SER A 15 7.50 11.59 9.60
C SER A 15 6.43 11.20 10.62
N ALA A 16 6.32 9.92 10.98
CA ALA A 16 5.35 9.47 11.97
C ALA A 16 5.73 9.93 13.38
N LEU A 17 7.03 9.89 13.73
CA LEU A 17 7.53 10.40 14.99
C LEU A 17 7.23 11.89 15.16
N ASN A 18 7.48 12.71 14.13
CA ASN A 18 7.18 14.14 14.17
C ASN A 18 5.68 14.40 14.35
N SER A 19 4.82 13.60 13.70
CA SER A 19 3.37 13.71 13.87
C SER A 19 2.90 13.30 15.28
N PHE A 20 3.53 12.29 15.88
CA PHE A 20 3.25 11.87 17.25
C PHE A 20 3.70 12.92 18.27
N ILE A 21 4.90 13.49 18.10
CA ILE A 21 5.42 14.56 18.95
C ILE A 21 4.47 15.77 18.92
N GLU A 22 3.98 16.14 17.73
CA GLU A 22 3.03 17.24 17.60
C GLU A 22 1.70 16.95 18.29
N PHE A 23 1.17 15.73 18.17
CA PHE A 23 0.00 15.29 18.94
C PHE A 23 0.24 15.40 20.45
N CYS A 24 1.37 14.90 20.96
CA CYS A 24 1.69 15.01 22.38
C CYS A 24 1.78 16.46 22.84
N ARG A 25 2.35 17.37 22.03
CA ARG A 25 2.40 18.80 22.33
C ARG A 25 1.00 19.44 22.35
N LEU A 26 0.16 19.13 21.38
CA LEU A 26 -1.19 19.70 21.27
C LEU A 26 -2.11 19.24 22.41
N HIS A 27 -1.98 17.98 22.83
CA HIS A 27 -2.84 17.38 23.85
C HIS A 27 -2.21 17.31 25.24
N HIS A 28 -1.03 17.91 25.41
CA HIS A 28 -0.28 17.95 26.67
C HIS A 28 0.03 16.54 27.24
N PHE A 29 0.19 15.56 26.36
CA PHE A 29 0.65 14.22 26.75
C PHE A 29 2.16 14.18 26.90
N PRO A 30 2.70 13.31 27.79
CA PRO A 30 4.12 13.06 27.82
C PRO A 30 4.59 12.49 26.47
N ILE A 31 5.82 12.82 26.08
CA ILE A 31 6.43 12.33 24.84
C ILE A 31 6.75 10.84 24.92
N ASP A 32 6.83 10.29 26.15
CA ASP A 32 6.94 8.86 26.36
C ASP A 32 5.59 8.19 26.03
N PRO A 33 5.48 7.41 24.94
CA PRO A 33 4.29 6.70 24.54
C PRO A 33 4.01 5.55 25.49
N THR A 34 2.89 5.65 26.17
CA THR A 34 2.20 4.52 26.78
C THR A 34 1.21 3.92 25.80
N ALA A 35 0.78 2.67 26.02
CA ALA A 35 -0.26 2.04 25.20
C ALA A 35 -1.54 2.90 25.10
N GLU A 36 -1.88 3.60 26.18
CA GLU A 36 -3.00 4.53 26.25
C GLU A 36 -2.81 5.76 25.34
N ILE A 37 -1.65 6.42 25.39
CA ILE A 37 -1.34 7.60 24.56
C ILE A 37 -1.29 7.22 23.07
N LEU A 38 -0.74 6.04 22.76
CA LEU A 38 -0.75 5.50 21.41
C LEU A 38 -2.17 5.21 20.92
N SER A 39 -3.06 4.72 21.80
CA SER A 39 -4.47 4.51 21.44
C SER A 39 -5.17 5.84 21.10
N PHE A 40 -4.92 6.91 21.87
CA PHE A 40 -5.46 8.24 21.56
C PHE A 40 -4.87 8.84 20.30
N TYR A 41 -3.58 8.63 20.06
CA TYR A 41 -2.92 9.06 18.83
C TYR A 41 -3.49 8.35 17.58
N VAL A 42 -3.77 7.06 17.68
CA VAL A 42 -4.41 6.28 16.61
C VAL A 42 -5.79 6.84 16.28
N VAL A 43 -6.60 7.14 17.31
CA VAL A 43 -7.92 7.75 17.14
C VAL A 43 -7.82 9.18 16.61
N PHE A 44 -6.83 9.96 17.04
CA PHE A 44 -6.59 11.31 16.55
C PHE A 44 -6.22 11.31 15.05
N ILE A 45 -5.29 10.43 14.66
CA ILE A 45 -4.88 10.29 13.26
C ILE A 45 -5.99 9.68 12.40
N SER A 46 -6.85 8.82 12.94
CA SER A 46 -8.00 8.28 12.20
C SER A 46 -9.02 9.34 11.81
N ASN A 47 -9.12 10.43 12.57
CA ASN A 47 -9.97 11.58 12.25
C ASN A 47 -9.30 12.58 11.29
N LEU A 48 -7.98 12.55 11.14
CA LEU A 48 -7.21 13.53 10.36
C LEU A 48 -6.69 13.01 9.01
N ILE A 49 -6.53 11.69 8.86
CA ILE A 49 -5.92 11.09 7.66
C ILE A 49 -6.69 9.82 7.27
N SER A 50 -7.21 9.78 6.05
CA SER A 50 -7.90 8.63 5.45
C SER A 50 -6.99 7.41 5.15
N HIS A 51 -5.76 7.38 5.66
CA HIS A 51 -4.78 6.28 5.47
C HIS A 51 -3.97 6.02 6.74
N ILE A 52 -4.62 5.39 7.72
CA ILE A 52 -4.19 5.13 9.10
C ILE A 52 -3.01 4.15 9.23
N TYR A 53 -2.75 3.33 8.21
CA TYR A 53 -1.81 2.21 8.31
C TYR A 53 -0.34 2.63 8.55
N VAL A 54 0.08 3.76 7.97
CA VAL A 54 1.51 4.12 7.86
C VAL A 54 2.08 4.64 9.18
N THR A 55 1.23 5.22 10.03
CA THR A 55 1.67 5.96 11.22
C THR A 55 1.88 5.03 12.41
N PHE A 56 1.03 4.01 12.59
CA PHE A 56 1.09 3.10 13.73
C PHE A 56 2.33 2.19 13.71
N ALA A 57 2.59 1.54 12.57
CA ALA A 57 3.78 0.69 12.39
C ALA A 57 5.10 1.49 12.47
N ALA A 58 5.05 2.81 12.27
CA ALA A 58 6.22 3.67 12.30
C ALA A 58 6.58 4.14 13.72
N VAL A 59 5.60 4.31 14.60
CA VAL A 59 5.85 4.66 16.02
C VAL A 59 6.38 3.44 16.79
N CYS A 60 5.87 2.24 16.52
CA CYS A 60 6.30 1.01 17.21
C CYS A 60 7.72 0.52 16.81
N TRP A 61 8.36 1.10 15.79
CA TRP A 61 9.67 0.64 15.28
C TRP A 61 10.81 1.67 15.43
N SER A 62 10.57 2.81 16.09
CA SER A 62 11.63 3.77 16.41
C SER A 62 12.57 3.18 17.48
N PRO A 63 13.91 3.24 17.31
CA PRO A 63 14.84 2.66 18.26
C PRO A 63 14.83 3.45 19.58
N ALA A 64 14.15 2.83 20.57
CA ALA A 64 14.02 3.14 22.00
C ALA A 64 12.98 4.20 22.40
N PRO A 65 12.16 3.99 23.47
CA PRO A 65 11.97 2.78 24.32
C PRO A 65 10.69 1.92 24.05
N PHE A 66 10.22 1.73 22.81
CA PHE A 66 8.87 1.16 22.54
C PHE A 66 8.83 -0.34 22.20
N LYS A 67 9.34 -1.20 23.09
CA LYS A 67 9.45 -2.65 22.80
C LYS A 67 8.20 -3.51 23.09
N ASP A 68 7.15 -2.98 23.72
CA ASP A 68 6.07 -3.80 24.31
C ASP A 68 4.64 -3.56 23.76
N VAL A 69 4.47 -3.14 22.50
CA VAL A 69 3.14 -2.90 21.91
C VAL A 69 2.84 -3.89 20.78
N ASN A 70 2.81 -5.18 21.10
CA ASN A 70 2.48 -6.25 20.15
C ASN A 70 0.98 -6.58 20.05
N ASP A 71 0.12 -5.98 20.89
CA ASP A 71 -1.26 -6.47 21.11
C ASP A 71 -2.37 -5.53 20.58
N CYS A 72 -2.03 -4.51 19.80
CA CYS A 72 -3.00 -3.53 19.27
C CYS A 72 -3.50 -3.84 17.85
N GLU A 73 -3.50 -5.10 17.44
CA GLU A 73 -3.85 -5.49 16.08
C GLU A 73 -5.38 -5.59 15.87
N VAL A 74 -5.86 -5.14 14.70
CA VAL A 74 -7.15 -5.53 14.09
C VAL A 74 -8.45 -4.87 14.59
N ARG A 75 -8.60 -3.54 14.44
CA ARG A 75 -9.97 -2.92 14.40
C ARG A 75 -10.20 -1.93 13.26
N LEU A 76 -9.16 -1.24 12.80
CA LEU A 76 -9.25 -0.22 11.75
C LEU A 76 -9.19 -0.78 10.32
N TYR A 77 -8.82 -2.06 10.16
CA TYR A 77 -8.96 -2.79 8.90
C TYR A 77 -10.44 -2.90 8.46
N VAL A 78 -11.36 -3.02 9.42
CA VAL A 78 -12.77 -3.34 9.15
C VAL A 78 -13.54 -2.16 8.54
N GLU A 79 -13.20 -0.91 8.87
CA GLU A 79 -13.94 0.27 8.38
C GLU A 79 -13.60 0.63 6.93
N ASN A 80 -12.36 0.43 6.48
CA ASN A 80 -11.99 0.61 5.07
C ASN A 80 -12.46 -0.55 4.18
N ILE A 81 -12.52 -1.77 4.71
CA ILE A 81 -13.12 -2.93 4.03
C ILE A 81 -14.61 -2.67 3.75
N ARG A 82 -15.32 -2.10 4.74
CA ARG A 82 -16.72 -1.73 4.59
C ARG A 82 -16.95 -0.70 3.49
N TYR A 83 -16.12 0.32 3.31
CA TYR A 83 -16.41 1.36 2.31
C TYR A 83 -16.38 0.89 0.85
N LEU A 84 -15.46 -0.01 0.47
CA LEU A 84 -15.41 -0.58 -0.89
C LEU A 84 -16.57 -1.56 -1.13
N GLU A 85 -16.84 -2.45 -0.18
CA GLU A 85 -18.01 -3.35 -0.24
C GLU A 85 -19.35 -2.60 -0.20
N ILE A 86 -19.45 -1.50 0.56
CA ILE A 86 -20.66 -0.68 0.63
C ILE A 86 -20.85 0.15 -0.65
N THR A 87 -19.77 0.60 -1.30
CA THR A 87 -19.90 1.50 -2.47
C THR A 87 -20.08 0.74 -3.79
N PHE A 88 -19.48 -0.43 -3.97
CA PHE A 88 -19.56 -1.19 -5.23
C PHE A 88 -20.10 -2.62 -5.05
N GLY A 89 -20.44 -3.04 -3.83
CA GLY A 89 -20.84 -4.42 -3.55
C GLY A 89 -19.69 -5.41 -3.75
N ALA A 90 -20.00 -6.60 -4.25
CA ALA A 90 -19.02 -7.63 -4.59
C ALA A 90 -18.28 -7.39 -5.93
N GLN A 91 -18.63 -6.33 -6.67
CA GLN A 91 -18.17 -6.08 -8.04
C GLN A 91 -17.21 -4.87 -8.12
N SER A 92 -16.36 -4.87 -9.14
CA SER A 92 -15.43 -3.77 -9.44
C SER A 92 -16.13 -2.50 -9.93
N PRO A 93 -15.51 -1.32 -9.73
CA PRO A 93 -15.93 -0.08 -10.38
C PRO A 93 -16.01 -0.24 -11.90
N PRO A 94 -17.06 0.29 -12.57
CA PRO A 94 -17.18 0.19 -14.02
C PRO A 94 -16.02 0.93 -14.71
N LEU A 95 -15.36 0.24 -15.65
CA LEU A 95 -14.40 0.87 -16.55
C LEU A 95 -15.11 1.67 -17.65
N PRO A 96 -14.47 2.71 -18.20
CA PRO A 96 -14.99 3.39 -19.39
C PRO A 96 -15.03 2.43 -20.60
N PRO A 97 -15.86 2.71 -21.63
CA PRO A 97 -16.03 1.82 -22.80
C PRO A 97 -14.74 1.49 -23.55
N SER A 98 -13.72 2.34 -23.42
CA SER A 98 -12.38 2.13 -23.98
C SER A 98 -11.36 2.47 -22.89
N PRO A 99 -11.04 1.51 -21.99
CA PRO A 99 -10.14 1.76 -20.88
C PRO A 99 -8.72 2.00 -21.37
N SER A 100 -8.10 3.06 -20.88
CA SER A 100 -6.67 3.29 -21.12
C SER A 100 -5.83 2.28 -20.34
N HIS A 101 -4.57 2.12 -20.74
CA HIS A 101 -3.62 1.28 -20.00
C HIS A 101 -3.52 1.68 -18.51
N ASP A 102 -3.52 2.98 -18.22
CA ASP A 102 -3.47 3.48 -16.84
C ASP A 102 -4.78 3.19 -16.06
N ASP A 103 -5.93 3.04 -16.74
CA ASP A 103 -7.19 2.62 -16.10
C ASP A 103 -7.16 1.13 -15.75
N LEU A 104 -6.66 0.30 -16.67
CA LEU A 104 -6.45 -1.13 -16.45
C LEU A 104 -5.46 -1.36 -15.29
N LEU A 105 -4.36 -0.61 -15.27
CA LEU A 105 -3.38 -0.63 -14.17
C LEU A 105 -4.05 -0.29 -12.85
N PHE A 106 -4.75 0.84 -12.79
CA PHE A 106 -5.34 1.33 -11.56
C PHE A 106 -6.35 0.33 -10.98
N LEU A 107 -7.25 -0.19 -11.83
CA LEU A 107 -8.26 -1.13 -11.38
C LEU A 107 -7.66 -2.47 -10.96
N SER A 108 -6.67 -2.96 -11.71
CA SER A 108 -5.92 -4.16 -11.33
C SER A 108 -5.24 -3.97 -9.96
N GLN A 109 -4.56 -2.85 -9.73
CA GLN A 109 -3.93 -2.55 -8.44
C GLN A 109 -4.95 -2.41 -7.30
N LEU A 110 -6.10 -1.77 -7.55
CA LEU A 110 -7.15 -1.59 -6.55
C LEU A 110 -7.70 -2.93 -6.09
N LEU A 111 -8.07 -3.81 -7.04
CA LEU A 111 -8.61 -5.14 -6.73
C LEU A 111 -7.56 -6.05 -6.11
N THR A 112 -6.33 -6.08 -6.64
CA THR A 112 -5.24 -6.85 -6.04
C THR A 112 -4.96 -6.39 -4.61
N GLY A 113 -4.84 -5.07 -4.38
CA GLY A 113 -4.59 -4.52 -3.06
C GLY A 113 -5.71 -4.84 -2.07
N PHE A 114 -6.96 -4.78 -2.51
CA PHE A 114 -8.12 -5.11 -1.69
C PHE A 114 -8.20 -6.61 -1.38
N ARG A 115 -8.12 -7.48 -2.39
CA ARG A 115 -8.30 -8.94 -2.23
C ARG A 115 -7.13 -9.63 -1.52
N ALA A 116 -5.91 -9.14 -1.71
CA ALA A 116 -4.73 -9.66 -1.03
C ALA A 116 -4.33 -8.85 0.22
N LEU A 117 -5.15 -7.88 0.63
CA LEU A 117 -4.93 -7.03 1.82
C LEU A 117 -3.56 -6.32 1.82
N LEU A 118 -3.08 -5.95 0.63
CA LEU A 118 -1.76 -5.35 0.46
C LEU A 118 -1.75 -3.89 0.85
N ARG A 119 -0.60 -3.45 1.35
CA ARG A 119 -0.36 -2.02 1.59
C ARG A 119 -0.13 -1.33 0.26
N LEU A 120 -0.56 -0.08 0.16
CA LEU A 120 -0.32 0.73 -1.04
C LEU A 120 1.19 0.85 -1.39
N GLY A 121 2.07 0.78 -0.39
CA GLY A 121 3.52 0.80 -0.59
C GLY A 121 4.11 -0.46 -1.23
N GLU A 122 3.35 -1.55 -1.31
CA GLU A 122 3.74 -2.80 -2.02
C GLU A 122 3.36 -2.74 -3.50
N LEU A 123 2.43 -1.85 -3.86
CA LEU A 123 1.92 -1.66 -5.23
C LEU A 123 2.50 -0.41 -5.91
N THR A 124 2.93 0.58 -5.13
CA THR A 124 3.37 1.89 -5.62
C THR A 124 4.77 2.26 -5.15
N THR A 125 5.32 3.32 -5.72
CA THR A 125 6.61 3.88 -5.32
C THR A 125 6.46 5.21 -4.59
N PRO A 126 7.45 5.61 -3.76
CA PRO A 126 7.45 6.92 -3.13
C PRO A 126 7.36 8.06 -4.15
N ASP A 127 6.61 9.10 -3.80
CA ASP A 127 6.48 10.29 -4.65
C ASP A 127 7.83 11.00 -4.82
N ASN A 128 8.63 11.08 -3.74
CA ASN A 128 9.99 11.61 -3.79
C ASN A 128 10.93 10.64 -4.53
N PRO A 129 11.51 11.03 -5.69
CA PRO A 129 12.41 10.17 -6.47
C PRO A 129 13.64 9.69 -5.70
N LYS A 130 14.14 10.46 -4.72
CA LYS A 130 15.32 10.09 -3.92
C LYS A 130 15.09 8.88 -3.02
N LEU A 131 13.83 8.56 -2.72
CA LEU A 131 13.44 7.44 -1.87
C LEU A 131 13.11 6.18 -2.68
N ARG A 132 13.16 6.25 -4.01
CA ARG A 132 12.79 5.16 -4.90
C ARG A 132 13.91 4.13 -5.00
N ASN A 133 13.59 2.88 -4.68
CA ASN A 133 14.52 1.76 -4.76
C ASN A 133 13.99 0.69 -5.73
N PRO A 134 14.50 0.62 -6.98
CA PRO A 134 14.01 -0.32 -7.98
C PRO A 134 14.22 -1.80 -7.66
N ARG A 135 15.04 -2.13 -6.65
CA ARG A 135 15.18 -3.51 -6.14
C ARG A 135 13.92 -3.99 -5.41
N LYS A 136 13.11 -3.05 -4.91
CA LYS A 136 11.86 -3.34 -4.19
C LYS A 136 10.64 -3.40 -5.10
N TYR A 137 10.83 -3.25 -6.41
CA TYR A 137 9.71 -3.27 -7.36
C TYR A 137 9.38 -4.70 -7.75
N THR A 138 8.10 -5.04 -7.69
CA THR A 138 7.54 -6.31 -8.14
C THR A 138 7.96 -6.60 -9.58
N LYS A 139 8.43 -7.82 -9.82
CA LYS A 139 8.95 -8.23 -11.12
C LYS A 139 7.85 -8.83 -11.98
N ARG A 140 7.86 -8.51 -13.27
CA ARG A 140 6.93 -9.10 -14.24
C ARG A 140 7.16 -10.62 -14.36
N THR A 141 8.40 -11.07 -14.32
CA THR A 141 8.78 -12.49 -14.44
C THR A 141 8.26 -13.35 -13.30
N SER A 142 8.01 -12.77 -12.13
CA SER A 142 7.40 -13.50 -11.01
C SER A 142 5.89 -13.63 -11.12
N ALA A 143 5.24 -12.89 -12.04
CA ALA A 143 3.80 -12.87 -12.15
C ALA A 143 3.28 -13.87 -13.18
N SER A 144 2.28 -14.65 -12.78
CA SER A 144 1.56 -15.57 -13.65
C SER A 144 0.06 -15.48 -13.40
N ALA A 145 -0.74 -15.50 -14.47
CA ALA A 145 -2.19 -15.55 -14.40
C ALA A 145 -2.66 -16.85 -15.04
N GLY A 146 -3.36 -17.67 -14.26
CA GLY A 146 -4.01 -18.90 -14.69
C GLY A 146 -5.51 -18.70 -14.92
N THR A 147 -6.26 -19.79 -15.03
CA THR A 147 -7.71 -19.72 -15.30
C THR A 147 -8.56 -19.37 -14.08
N THR A 148 -8.08 -19.70 -12.88
CA THR A 148 -8.83 -19.55 -11.61
C THR A 148 -8.18 -18.57 -10.64
N SER A 149 -6.91 -18.24 -10.84
CA SER A 149 -6.16 -17.36 -9.96
C SER A 149 -4.99 -16.72 -10.68
N TYR A 150 -4.44 -15.68 -10.07
CA TYR A 150 -3.16 -15.12 -10.45
C TYR A 150 -2.27 -14.97 -9.24
N GLU A 151 -0.97 -14.93 -9.48
CA GLU A 151 0.02 -14.85 -8.44
C GLU A 151 1.26 -14.08 -8.88
N TYR A 152 1.98 -13.55 -7.90
CA TYR A 152 3.29 -12.96 -8.11
C TYR A 152 4.09 -12.89 -6.81
N TRP A 153 5.40 -12.65 -6.93
CA TRP A 153 6.28 -12.47 -5.77
C TRP A 153 6.43 -11.00 -5.41
N LEU A 154 6.10 -10.67 -4.16
CA LEU A 154 6.46 -9.40 -3.54
C LEU A 154 7.90 -9.46 -3.02
N PRO A 155 8.77 -8.50 -3.42
CA PRO A 155 10.09 -8.37 -2.83
C PRO A 155 10.01 -8.17 -1.31
N ALA A 156 11.01 -8.67 -0.59
CA ALA A 156 11.14 -8.53 0.85
C ALA A 156 10.84 -7.09 1.33
N HIS A 157 10.06 -7.00 2.40
CA HIS A 157 9.56 -5.74 2.94
C HIS A 157 9.84 -5.66 4.45
N LYS A 158 9.56 -4.51 5.07
CA LYS A 158 10.04 -4.20 6.43
C LYS A 158 9.37 -5.00 7.55
N ALA A 159 8.24 -5.67 7.26
CA ALA A 159 7.59 -6.58 8.21
C ALA A 159 7.91 -8.05 7.91
N ASP A 160 8.73 -8.33 6.90
CA ASP A 160 9.27 -9.65 6.63
C ASP A 160 10.58 -9.78 7.42
N THR A 161 10.51 -10.47 8.55
CA THR A 161 11.64 -10.69 9.46
C THR A 161 12.70 -11.61 8.87
N LEU A 162 12.34 -12.43 7.87
CA LEU A 162 13.21 -13.38 7.19
C LEU A 162 13.80 -12.81 5.89
N PHE A 163 13.25 -11.70 5.39
CA PHE A 163 13.61 -11.05 4.13
C PHE A 163 13.52 -11.97 2.89
N GLU A 164 12.65 -12.97 2.92
CA GLU A 164 12.47 -13.95 1.84
C GLU A 164 11.53 -13.43 0.74
N GLY A 165 10.70 -12.43 1.04
CA GLY A 165 9.61 -11.99 0.20
C GLY A 165 8.36 -12.87 0.36
N ASN A 166 7.23 -12.37 -0.12
CA ASN A 166 5.93 -13.05 0.02
C ASN A 166 5.33 -13.36 -1.35
N ARG A 167 4.80 -14.58 -1.50
CA ARG A 167 4.00 -14.94 -2.69
C ARG A 167 2.56 -14.49 -2.46
N VAL A 168 2.07 -13.62 -3.34
CA VAL A 168 0.67 -13.19 -3.37
C VAL A 168 -0.09 -14.09 -4.32
N ILE A 169 -1.23 -14.62 -3.87
CA ILE A 169 -2.15 -15.42 -4.69
C ILE A 169 -3.55 -14.83 -4.53
N VAL A 170 -4.23 -14.54 -5.63
CA VAL A 170 -5.59 -14.01 -5.64
C VAL A 170 -6.47 -14.89 -6.52
N THR A 171 -7.56 -15.38 -5.94
CA THR A 171 -8.53 -16.33 -6.54
C THR A 171 -9.85 -15.68 -6.94
N ASP A 172 -9.99 -14.37 -6.72
CA ASP A 172 -11.19 -13.61 -7.06
C ASP A 172 -11.34 -13.45 -8.59
N ALA A 173 -12.46 -13.92 -9.15
CA ALA A 173 -12.68 -13.97 -10.60
C ALA A 173 -12.70 -12.57 -11.25
N ASP A 174 -13.25 -11.59 -10.54
CA ASP A 174 -13.32 -10.20 -11.03
C ASP A 174 -11.93 -9.54 -11.03
N ALA A 175 -11.16 -9.71 -9.93
CA ALA A 175 -9.76 -9.28 -9.90
C ALA A 175 -8.92 -9.98 -10.99
N LEU A 176 -9.15 -11.27 -11.24
CA LEU A 176 -8.46 -12.04 -12.26
C LEU A 176 -8.72 -11.51 -13.67
N LEU A 177 -9.97 -11.16 -13.99
CA LEU A 177 -10.35 -10.59 -15.29
C LEU A 177 -9.59 -9.28 -15.58
N HIS A 178 -9.57 -8.39 -14.58
CA HIS A 178 -8.90 -7.10 -14.69
C HIS A 178 -7.38 -7.24 -14.73
N PHE A 179 -6.82 -8.16 -13.93
CA PHE A 179 -5.40 -8.46 -13.93
C PHE A 179 -4.93 -9.01 -15.28
N HIS A 180 -5.70 -9.90 -15.92
CA HIS A 180 -5.39 -10.38 -17.28
C HIS A 180 -5.40 -9.26 -18.31
N SER A 181 -6.43 -8.42 -18.27
CA SER A 181 -6.57 -7.29 -19.21
C SER A 181 -5.38 -6.32 -19.08
N TYR A 182 -4.99 -6.04 -17.84
CA TYR A 182 -3.80 -5.26 -17.53
C TYR A 182 -2.52 -5.93 -18.03
N LEU A 183 -2.29 -7.21 -17.70
CA LEU A 183 -1.07 -7.94 -18.12
C LEU A 183 -0.91 -7.96 -19.63
N LYS A 184 -1.99 -8.23 -20.37
CA LYS A 184 -1.98 -8.20 -21.83
C LYS A 184 -1.58 -6.82 -22.36
N SER A 185 -2.20 -5.75 -21.85
CA SER A 185 -1.88 -4.38 -22.25
C SER A 185 -0.44 -3.99 -21.89
N ARG A 186 0.02 -4.39 -20.70
CA ARG A 186 1.37 -4.14 -20.18
C ARG A 186 2.44 -4.82 -21.02
N ASP A 187 2.24 -6.09 -21.38
CA ASP A 187 3.23 -6.85 -22.15
C ASP A 187 3.29 -6.39 -23.61
N GLN A 188 2.18 -5.88 -24.15
CA GLN A 188 2.16 -5.20 -25.45
C GLN A 188 2.92 -3.87 -25.43
N LEU A 189 2.73 -3.04 -24.41
CA LEU A 189 3.31 -1.69 -24.34
C LEU A 189 4.77 -1.68 -23.84
N HIS A 190 5.13 -2.61 -22.96
CA HIS A 190 6.41 -2.64 -22.26
C HIS A 190 7.07 -4.03 -22.23
N PRO A 191 7.31 -4.67 -23.38
CA PRO A 191 7.80 -6.05 -23.46
C PRO A 191 9.15 -6.28 -22.75
N LEU A 192 10.03 -5.28 -22.77
CA LEU A 192 11.39 -5.38 -22.21
C LEU A 192 11.54 -4.81 -20.79
N ASN A 193 10.50 -4.17 -20.26
CA ASN A 193 10.58 -3.61 -18.91
C ASN A 193 10.48 -4.76 -17.88
N PRO A 194 11.28 -4.80 -16.81
CA PRO A 194 11.23 -5.91 -15.85
C PRO A 194 10.13 -5.77 -14.78
N TYR A 195 9.47 -4.62 -14.67
CA TYR A 195 8.54 -4.36 -13.55
C TYR A 195 7.10 -4.77 -13.89
N LEU A 196 6.39 -5.31 -12.89
CA LEU A 196 5.00 -5.75 -13.04
C LEU A 196 4.07 -4.55 -13.19
N TRP A 197 4.12 -3.61 -12.24
CA TRP A 197 3.26 -2.43 -12.19
C TRP A 197 3.88 -1.28 -12.96
N LEU A 198 3.33 -0.97 -14.13
CA LEU A 198 3.83 0.06 -15.03
C LEU A 198 2.67 0.86 -15.55
N ARG A 199 2.84 2.18 -15.55
CA ARG A 199 1.98 3.12 -16.25
C ARG A 199 2.35 3.15 -17.73
N ALA A 200 1.50 3.78 -18.54
CA ALA A 200 1.67 3.90 -19.98
C ALA A 200 2.98 4.60 -20.39
N ASN A 201 3.53 5.42 -19.48
CA ASN A 201 4.80 6.11 -19.67
C ASN A 201 6.03 5.26 -19.25
N GLY A 202 5.87 3.98 -18.92
CA GLY A 202 6.95 3.07 -18.55
C GLY A 202 7.47 3.22 -17.11
N HIS A 203 6.85 4.08 -16.29
CA HIS A 203 7.22 4.25 -14.88
C HIS A 203 6.25 3.50 -13.95
N VAL A 204 6.79 3.01 -12.83
CA VAL A 204 5.96 2.43 -11.75
C VAL A 204 5.10 3.55 -11.14
N PRO A 205 3.80 3.31 -10.89
CA PRO A 205 2.92 4.32 -10.31
C PRO A 205 3.41 4.79 -8.95
N THR A 206 3.24 6.09 -8.67
CA THR A 206 3.51 6.65 -7.34
C THR A 206 2.27 6.62 -6.47
N ARG A 207 2.45 6.79 -5.17
CA ARG A 207 1.34 6.93 -4.23
C ARG A 207 0.39 8.06 -4.65
N ALA A 208 0.89 9.26 -4.98
CA ALA A 208 0.05 10.38 -5.40
C ALA A 208 -0.76 10.08 -6.66
N TRP A 209 -0.18 9.34 -7.63
CA TRP A 209 -0.90 8.92 -8.84
C TRP A 209 -2.09 8.02 -8.49
N PHE A 210 -1.90 7.03 -7.61
CA PHE A 210 -2.96 6.11 -7.22
C PHE A 210 -4.07 6.84 -6.45
N ILE A 211 -3.70 7.68 -5.48
CA ILE A 211 -4.66 8.46 -4.68
C ILE A 211 -5.45 9.44 -5.54
N LYS A 212 -4.82 10.08 -6.55
CA LYS A 212 -5.52 10.96 -7.48
C LYS A 212 -6.64 10.23 -8.24
N ARG A 213 -6.38 9.00 -8.69
CA ARG A 213 -7.37 8.16 -9.38
C ARG A 213 -8.45 7.66 -8.43
N LEU A 214 -8.08 7.26 -7.21
CA LEU A 214 -9.02 6.84 -6.18
C LEU A 214 -10.03 7.94 -5.83
N ARG A 215 -9.56 9.19 -5.66
CA ARG A 215 -10.44 10.34 -5.41
C ARG A 215 -11.42 10.65 -6.55
N HIS A 216 -11.11 10.25 -7.78
CA HIS A 216 -12.02 10.43 -8.90
C HIS A 216 -13.20 9.44 -8.84
N LEU A 217 -12.99 8.24 -8.29
CA LEU A 217 -14.06 7.27 -8.02
C LEU A 217 -14.90 7.66 -6.79
N PHE A 218 -14.27 8.29 -5.80
CA PHE A 218 -14.90 8.73 -4.56
C PHE A 218 -14.73 10.25 -4.39
N PRO A 219 -15.45 11.07 -5.16
CA PRO A 219 -15.46 12.51 -4.92
C PRO A 219 -15.95 12.77 -3.50
N GLN A 220 -15.17 13.52 -2.71
CA GLN A 220 -15.55 13.91 -1.36
C GLN A 220 -16.90 14.65 -1.43
N ARG A 221 -17.90 14.13 -0.70
CA ARG A 221 -19.13 14.86 -0.39
C ARG A 221 -18.83 15.94 0.64
#